data_AF-A0A1S8N220-F1
#
_entry.id   AF-A0A1S8N220-F1
#
_cell.length_a   1.000
_cell.length_b   1.000
_cell.length_c   1.000
_cell.angle_alpha   90.00
_cell.angle_beta   90.00
_cell.angle_gamma   90.00
#
_symmetry.space_group_name_H-M   'P 1'
#
loop_
_entity.id
_entity.type
_entity.pdbx_description
1 polymer ?
#
loop_
_entity_poly.entity_id
_entity_poly.type
_entity_poly.pdbx_seq_one_letter_code
_entity_poly.pdbx_strand_id
1 'polypeptide(L)'
;MPIAYYIYDKLLGYDYTAFNKKLQNEVEKMLKSMESANEAARNSKKESLTPSHSLEEYVGIYENPGYGSVKIQIKDNNLKLTYNNIEYTLNHKCYDIFIMKVMDYYVISVIFNYDNDGNIKSVSIPFEPNIKEILFKKEK
;
A
#
# COMPACT_ATOMS: atom_id res chain seq x y z
N MET A 1 9.67 7.98 19.50
CA MET A 1 8.47 7.22 19.89
C MET A 1 8.76 6.47 21.20
N PRO A 2 8.02 6.72 22.29
CA PRO A 2 8.04 8.01 22.98
C PRO A 2 7.98 7.91 24.53
N ILE A 3 8.33 9.02 25.18
CA ILE A 3 8.19 9.32 26.62
C ILE A 3 6.77 9.03 27.15
N ALA A 4 5.74 9.04 26.31
CA ALA A 4 4.37 8.71 26.70
C ALA A 4 4.23 7.29 27.27
N TYR A 5 4.86 6.27 26.65
CA TYR A 5 4.81 4.91 27.19
C TYR A 5 5.66 4.76 28.46
N TYR A 6 6.75 5.53 28.58
CA TYR A 6 7.50 5.63 29.83
C TYR A 6 6.63 6.19 30.97
N ILE A 7 5.82 7.23 30.67
CA ILE A 7 4.87 7.81 31.61
C ILE A 7 3.78 6.79 31.97
N TYR A 8 3.20 6.08 31.00
CA TYR A 8 2.21 5.03 31.25
C TYR A 8 2.76 3.90 32.12
N ASP A 9 3.97 3.40 31.82
CA ASP A 9 4.62 2.35 32.62
C ASP A 9 4.83 2.82 34.07
N LYS A 10 5.33 4.05 34.26
CA LYS A 10 5.51 4.66 35.58
C LYS A 10 4.19 4.87 36.33
N LEU A 11 3.14 5.31 35.64
CA LEU A 11 1.83 5.57 36.22
C LEU A 11 1.13 4.27 36.65
N LEU A 12 1.31 3.20 35.88
CA LEU A 12 0.76 1.87 36.18
C LEU A 12 1.62 1.07 37.16
N GLY A 13 2.72 1.65 37.68
CA GLY A 13 3.59 1.01 38.65
C GLY A 13 4.48 -0.10 38.07
N TYR A 14 4.65 -0.14 36.75
CA TYR A 14 5.57 -1.07 36.11
C TYR A 14 6.99 -0.49 36.14
N ASP A 15 7.93 -1.28 36.67
CA ASP A 15 9.35 -0.99 36.51
C ASP A 15 9.70 -1.14 35.02
N TYR A 16 9.92 -0.01 34.37
CA TYR A 16 10.36 0.13 32.98
C TYR A 16 11.19 -1.07 32.53
N THR A 17 10.78 -1.86 31.52
CA THR A 17 11.77 -2.60 30.67
C THR A 17 11.30 -3.51 29.53
N ALA A 18 10.12 -4.13 29.47
CA ALA A 18 9.88 -5.11 28.39
C ALA A 18 9.21 -4.51 27.13
N PHE A 19 8.14 -3.73 27.34
CA PHE A 19 7.24 -3.32 26.26
C PHE A 19 7.85 -2.25 25.36
N ASN A 20 8.46 -1.20 25.93
CA ASN A 20 9.12 -0.14 25.16
C ASN A 20 10.25 -0.68 24.28
N LYS A 21 11.08 -1.59 24.81
CA LYS A 21 12.16 -2.23 24.05
C LYS A 21 11.61 -3.14 22.96
N LYS A 22 10.54 -3.89 23.24
CA LYS A 22 9.83 -4.69 22.23
C LYS A 22 9.26 -3.80 21.12
N LEU A 23 8.61 -2.70 21.48
CA LEU A 23 8.04 -1.75 20.52
C LEU A 23 9.13 -1.10 19.66
N GLN A 24 10.24 -0.67 20.26
CA GLN A 24 11.38 -0.14 19.51
C GLN A 24 11.94 -1.17 18.51
N ASN A 25 12.13 -2.42 18.94
CA ASN A 25 12.59 -3.48 18.05
C ASN A 25 11.60 -3.76 16.91
N GLU A 26 10.30 -3.77 17.19
CA GLU A 26 9.27 -3.97 16.18
C GLU A 26 9.21 -2.79 15.20
N VAL A 27 9.33 -1.55 15.68
CA VAL A 27 9.41 -0.35 14.83
C VAL A 27 10.67 -0.39 13.95
N GLU A 28 11.82 -0.80 14.48
CA GLU A 28 13.05 -0.91 13.70
C GLU A 28 12.97 -2.01 12.64
N LYS A 29 12.40 -3.19 12.98
CA LYS A 29 12.11 -4.24 12.01
C LYS A 29 11.14 -3.77 10.94
N MET A 30 10.09 -3.04 11.34
CA MET A 30 9.13 -2.45 10.43
C MET A 30 9.88 -1.53 9.48
N LEU A 31 10.59 -0.50 9.97
CA LEU A 31 11.40 0.43 9.17
C LEU A 31 12.33 -0.27 8.16
N LYS A 32 13.06 -1.32 8.57
CA LYS A 32 13.93 -2.09 7.67
C LYS A 32 13.17 -2.86 6.59
N SER A 33 11.99 -3.42 6.90
CA SER A 33 11.15 -4.06 5.88
C SER A 33 10.53 -3.03 4.93
N MET A 34 10.22 -1.82 5.42
CA MET A 34 9.76 -0.70 4.59
C MET A 34 10.83 -0.28 3.59
N GLU A 35 12.07 -0.13 4.05
CA GLU A 35 13.19 0.32 3.25
C GLU A 35 13.53 -0.68 2.14
N SER A 36 13.58 -1.97 2.47
CA SER A 36 13.81 -3.03 1.47
C SER A 36 12.66 -3.19 0.46
N ALA A 37 11.40 -3.03 0.89
CA ALA A 37 10.25 -3.02 -0.02
C ALA A 37 10.28 -1.79 -0.96
N ASN A 38 10.64 -0.61 -0.43
CA ASN A 38 10.83 0.62 -1.21
C ASN A 38 11.96 0.46 -2.25
N GLU A 39 13.09 -0.14 -1.88
CA GLU A 39 14.19 -0.42 -2.80
C GLU A 39 13.78 -1.41 -3.89
N ALA A 40 13.10 -2.50 -3.54
CA ALA A 40 12.59 -3.46 -4.52
C ALA A 40 11.58 -2.79 -5.48
N ALA A 41 10.72 -1.91 -4.95
CA ALA A 41 9.77 -1.15 -5.76
C ALA A 41 10.46 -0.13 -6.68
N ARG A 42 11.61 0.46 -6.29
CA ARG A 42 12.36 1.40 -7.13
C ARG A 42 13.27 0.71 -8.15
N ASN A 43 13.86 -0.43 -7.78
CA ASN A 43 14.92 -1.10 -8.56
C ASN A 43 14.41 -2.08 -9.62
N SER A 44 13.11 -2.40 -9.67
CA SER A 44 12.59 -3.29 -10.72
C SER A 44 12.60 -2.60 -12.09
N LYS A 45 13.70 -2.85 -12.82
CA LYS A 45 14.21 -2.13 -14.00
C LYS A 45 13.43 -2.26 -15.32
N LYS A 46 12.24 -2.87 -15.34
CA LYS A 46 11.44 -2.89 -16.56
C LYS A 46 10.63 -1.60 -16.61
N GLU A 47 11.16 -0.55 -17.24
CA GLU A 47 10.39 0.64 -17.57
C GLU A 47 9.58 0.37 -18.84
N SER A 48 8.26 0.46 -18.75
CA SER A 48 7.37 0.53 -19.93
C SER A 48 6.93 1.97 -20.08
N LEU A 49 6.98 2.53 -21.29
CA LEU A 49 6.57 3.91 -21.55
C LEU A 49 5.06 4.13 -21.40
N THR A 50 4.27 3.05 -21.47
CA THR A 50 2.80 3.10 -21.35
C THR A 50 2.27 1.95 -20.49
N PRO A 51 1.11 2.14 -19.83
CA PRO A 51 0.35 1.04 -19.23
C PRO A 51 -0.08 0.03 -20.30
N SER A 52 -0.35 -1.21 -19.86
CA SER A 52 -0.80 -2.28 -20.76
C SER A 52 -2.25 -2.12 -21.21
N HIS A 53 -3.07 -1.42 -20.42
CA HIS A 53 -4.46 -1.09 -20.73
C HIS A 53 -4.66 0.42 -20.80
N SER A 54 -5.78 0.85 -21.38
CA SER A 54 -6.20 2.25 -21.32
C SER A 54 -6.50 2.67 -19.87
N LEU A 55 -6.37 3.96 -19.54
CA LEU A 55 -6.58 4.40 -18.15
C LEU A 55 -8.02 4.12 -17.68
N GLU A 56 -8.97 4.14 -18.61
CA GLU A 56 -10.38 3.90 -18.40
C GLU A 56 -10.66 2.48 -17.90
N GLU A 57 -9.86 1.50 -18.31
CA GLU A 57 -10.07 0.08 -17.94
C GLU A 57 -9.75 -0.20 -16.47
N TYR A 58 -8.86 0.59 -15.86
CA TYR A 58 -8.53 0.49 -14.45
C TYR A 58 -9.60 1.13 -13.54
N VAL A 59 -10.45 2.00 -14.08
CA VAL A 59 -11.51 2.69 -13.30
C VAL A 59 -12.53 1.68 -12.78
N GLY A 60 -12.94 1.86 -11.53
CA GLY A 60 -13.93 1.01 -10.88
C GLY A 60 -13.87 1.06 -9.35
N ILE A 61 -14.81 0.35 -8.73
CA ILE A 61 -14.80 0.05 -7.30
C ILE A 61 -14.29 -1.37 -7.15
N TYR A 62 -13.34 -1.57 -6.24
CA TYR A 62 -12.73 -2.85 -5.94
C TYR A 62 -12.94 -3.16 -4.46
N GLU A 63 -13.43 -4.36 -4.15
CA GLU A 63 -13.84 -4.71 -2.80
C GLU A 63 -13.04 -5.88 -2.23
N ASN A 64 -12.79 -5.82 -0.93
CA ASN A 64 -12.28 -6.90 -0.12
C ASN A 64 -13.15 -7.05 1.15
N PRO A 65 -13.61 -8.26 1.51
CA PRO A 65 -14.49 -8.46 2.67
C PRO A 65 -13.92 -8.00 4.02
N GLY A 66 -12.60 -7.99 4.18
CA GLY A 66 -11.92 -7.59 5.42
C GLY A 66 -11.38 -6.17 5.42
N TYR A 67 -11.07 -5.62 4.23
CA TYR A 67 -10.45 -4.31 4.08
C TYR A 67 -11.40 -3.24 3.53
N GLY A 68 -12.62 -3.60 3.12
CA GLY A 68 -13.58 -2.67 2.54
C GLY A 68 -13.30 -2.42 1.05
N SER A 69 -13.62 -1.21 0.59
CA SER A 69 -13.56 -0.87 -0.84
C SER A 69 -12.50 0.17 -1.16
N VAL A 70 -11.93 0.02 -2.35
CA VAL A 70 -10.97 0.92 -2.98
C VAL A 70 -11.61 1.45 -4.26
N LYS A 71 -11.66 2.76 -4.41
CA LYS A 71 -12.21 3.41 -5.60
C LYS A 71 -11.07 3.91 -6.48
N ILE A 72 -11.05 3.51 -7.75
CA ILE A 72 -10.12 4.00 -8.75
C ILE A 72 -10.85 4.92 -9.71
N GLN A 73 -10.36 6.14 -9.90
CA GLN A 73 -10.94 7.14 -10.81
C GLN A 73 -9.85 7.88 -11.58
N ILE A 74 -10.20 8.40 -12.76
CA ILE A 74 -9.34 9.34 -13.47
C ILE A 74 -9.66 10.76 -12.98
N LYS A 75 -8.64 11.50 -12.54
CA LYS A 75 -8.70 12.95 -12.29
C LYS A 75 -7.42 13.58 -12.80
N ASP A 76 -7.52 14.73 -13.46
CA ASP A 76 -6.38 15.47 -14.01
C ASP A 76 -5.44 14.57 -14.85
N ASN A 77 -6.04 13.72 -15.71
CA ASN A 77 -5.34 12.75 -16.56
C ASN A 77 -4.48 11.71 -15.81
N ASN A 78 -4.69 11.54 -14.50
CA ASN A 78 -4.00 10.56 -13.67
C ASN A 78 -4.98 9.64 -12.96
N LEU A 79 -4.54 8.41 -12.66
CA LEU A 79 -5.31 7.52 -11.81
C LEU A 79 -5.19 7.95 -10.35
N LYS A 80 -6.35 8.04 -9.70
CA LYS A 80 -6.51 8.33 -8.29
C LYS A 80 -7.12 7.13 -7.60
N LEU A 81 -6.50 6.73 -6.50
CA LEU A 81 -7.00 5.70 -5.61
C LEU A 81 -7.57 6.36 -4.36
N THR A 82 -8.85 6.13 -4.07
CA THR A 82 -9.47 6.55 -2.80
C THR A 82 -9.69 5.33 -1.92
N TYR A 83 -9.15 5.38 -0.71
CA TYR A 83 -9.31 4.35 0.32
C TYR A 83 -9.48 5.02 1.68
N ASN A 84 -10.51 4.65 2.44
CA ASN A 84 -10.87 5.28 3.73
C ASN A 84 -10.88 6.82 3.68
N ASN A 85 -11.50 7.40 2.64
CA ASN A 85 -11.59 8.85 2.39
C ASN A 85 -10.25 9.56 2.15
N ILE A 86 -9.16 8.82 1.99
CA ILE A 86 -7.84 9.36 1.62
C ILE A 86 -7.62 9.11 0.14
N GLU A 87 -7.20 10.14 -0.60
CA GLU A 87 -6.87 10.05 -2.02
C GLU A 87 -5.35 9.94 -2.22
N TYR A 88 -4.95 9.00 -3.07
CA TYR A 88 -3.57 8.76 -3.48
C TYR A 88 -3.45 8.89 -5.00
N THR A 89 -2.35 9.48 -5.46
CA THR A 89 -2.02 9.51 -6.88
C THR A 89 -1.28 8.23 -7.26
N LEU A 90 -1.79 7.51 -8.26
CA LEU A 90 -1.15 6.34 -8.83
C LEU A 90 -0.24 6.77 -9.99
N ASN A 91 1.07 6.60 -9.79
CA ASN A 91 2.05 6.83 -10.84
C ASN A 91 2.35 5.51 -11.54
N HIS A 92 2.32 5.52 -12.87
CA HIS A 92 2.65 4.32 -13.64
C HIS A 92 4.11 3.93 -13.41
N LYS A 93 4.35 2.62 -13.29
CA LYS A 93 5.69 2.05 -13.13
C LYS A 93 6.04 1.17 -14.31
N CYS A 94 5.26 0.11 -14.55
CA CYS A 94 5.41 -0.76 -15.72
C CYS A 94 4.23 -1.71 -15.89
N TYR A 95 3.89 -2.06 -17.13
CA TYR A 95 2.71 -2.89 -17.43
C TYR A 95 1.47 -2.37 -16.68
N ASP A 96 0.79 -3.26 -15.94
CA ASP A 96 -0.35 -2.98 -15.06
C ASP A 96 0.05 -2.72 -13.60
N ILE A 97 1.27 -2.24 -13.38
CA ILE A 97 1.83 -1.93 -12.06
C ILE A 97 1.96 -0.41 -11.93
N PHE A 98 1.34 0.11 -10.87
CA PHE A 98 1.41 1.49 -10.45
C PHE A 98 2.04 1.59 -9.05
N ILE A 99 2.41 2.81 -8.67
CA ILE A 99 2.91 3.10 -7.32
C ILE A 99 2.15 4.28 -6.73
N MET A 100 1.85 4.21 -5.44
CA MET A 100 1.40 5.34 -4.64
C MET A 100 2.41 5.69 -3.56
N LYS A 101 2.44 6.97 -3.20
CA LYS A 101 3.20 7.46 -2.05
C LYS A 101 2.28 7.66 -0.85
N VAL A 102 2.65 7.10 0.29
CA VAL A 102 1.98 7.32 1.58
C VAL A 102 2.95 8.10 2.47
N MET A 103 2.47 9.18 3.10
CA MET A 103 3.29 10.07 3.94
C MET A 103 4.60 10.55 3.26
N ASP A 104 4.62 10.70 1.93
CA ASP A 104 5.76 11.14 1.10
C ASP A 104 7.02 10.27 1.05
N TYR A 105 7.26 9.36 2.00
CA TYR A 105 8.43 8.47 2.02
C TYR A 105 8.11 7.01 1.71
N TYR A 106 6.84 6.62 1.77
CA TYR A 106 6.42 5.23 1.63
C TYR A 106 5.91 4.92 0.24
N VAL A 107 6.52 3.97 -0.47
CA VAL A 107 6.09 3.58 -1.82
C VAL A 107 5.41 2.22 -1.76
N ILE A 108 4.13 2.20 -2.14
CA ILE A 108 3.34 0.96 -2.21
C ILE A 108 3.06 0.65 -3.67
N SER A 109 3.31 -0.60 -4.07
CA SER A 109 2.96 -1.09 -5.41
C SER A 109 1.49 -1.46 -5.47
N VAL A 110 0.83 -1.02 -6.54
CA VAL A 110 -0.58 -1.30 -6.85
C VAL A 110 -0.59 -2.11 -8.14
N ILE A 111 -0.98 -3.37 -8.05
CA ILE A 111 -0.86 -4.33 -9.16
C ILE A 111 -2.27 -4.67 -9.63
N PHE A 112 -2.60 -4.32 -10.87
CA PHE A 112 -3.87 -4.74 -11.46
C PHE A 112 -3.72 -6.12 -12.11
N ASN A 113 -4.72 -6.99 -11.89
CA ASN A 113 -4.75 -8.32 -12.48
C ASN A 113 -5.95 -8.46 -13.41
N TYR A 114 -5.73 -9.13 -14.54
CA TYR A 114 -6.71 -9.39 -15.58
C TYR A 114 -7.11 -10.86 -15.67
N ASP A 115 -8.24 -11.14 -16.30
CA ASP A 115 -8.71 -12.50 -16.61
C ASP A 115 -8.13 -13.03 -17.94
N ASN A 116 -8.57 -14.24 -18.34
CA ASN A 116 -8.14 -14.87 -19.60
C ASN A 116 -8.54 -14.07 -20.85
N ASP A 117 -9.54 -13.19 -20.72
CA ASP A 117 -10.02 -12.33 -21.81
C ASP A 117 -9.30 -10.97 -21.81
N GLY A 118 -8.36 -10.75 -20.87
CA GLY A 118 -7.61 -9.50 -20.73
C GLY A 118 -8.35 -8.41 -19.96
N ASN A 119 -9.49 -8.69 -19.33
CA ASN A 119 -10.23 -7.66 -18.60
C ASN A 119 -9.71 -7.51 -17.18
N ILE A 120 -9.46 -6.27 -16.72
CA ILE A 120 -9.09 -5.99 -15.33
C ILE A 120 -10.19 -6.46 -14.37
N LYS A 121 -9.87 -7.43 -13.52
CA LYS A 121 -10.80 -8.05 -12.55
C LYS A 121 -10.47 -7.77 -11.10
N SER A 122 -9.23 -7.37 -10.80
CA SER A 122 -8.83 -7.16 -9.41
C SER A 122 -7.62 -6.24 -9.31
N VAL A 123 -7.39 -5.74 -8.11
CA VAL A 123 -6.20 -5.00 -7.74
C VAL A 123 -5.60 -5.59 -6.46
N SER A 124 -4.30 -5.82 -6.47
CA SER A 124 -3.51 -6.31 -5.34
C SER A 124 -2.74 -5.16 -4.71
N ILE A 125 -2.90 -4.96 -3.40
CA ILE A 125 -2.24 -3.89 -2.64
C ILE A 125 -1.66 -4.47 -1.34
N PRO A 126 -0.34 -4.36 -1.09
CA PRO A 126 0.28 -4.82 0.14
C PRO A 126 0.20 -3.73 1.22
N PHE A 127 -0.98 -3.52 1.82
CA PHE A 127 -1.10 -2.59 2.96
C PHE A 127 -0.35 -3.06 4.21
N GLU A 128 -0.09 -4.36 4.31
CA GLU A 128 0.55 -4.99 5.46
C GLU A 128 1.86 -5.66 5.01
N PRO A 129 3.01 -5.37 5.66
CA PRO A 129 4.32 -5.80 5.19
C PRO A 129 4.59 -7.30 5.34
N ASN A 130 3.86 -8.00 6.21
CA ASN A 130 4.13 -9.39 6.59
C ASN A 130 3.15 -10.42 5.99
N ILE A 131 2.22 -9.98 5.14
CA ILE A 131 1.25 -10.87 4.49
C ILE A 131 1.36 -10.76 2.98
N LYS A 132 0.80 -11.76 2.28
CA LYS A 132 0.59 -11.65 0.84
C LYS A 132 -0.28 -10.44 0.54
N GLU A 133 -0.03 -9.85 -0.63
CA GLU A 133 -0.80 -8.72 -1.17
C GLU A 133 -2.32 -8.93 -1.03
N ILE A 134 -3.01 -7.87 -0.59
CA ILE A 134 -4.45 -7.93 -0.33
C ILE A 134 -5.15 -7.76 -1.67
N LEU A 135 -5.93 -8.77 -2.05
CA LEU A 135 -6.69 -8.80 -3.29
C LEU A 135 -8.05 -8.12 -3.11
N PHE A 136 -8.30 -7.08 -3.91
CA PHE A 136 -9.61 -6.44 -4.05
C PHE A 136 -10.21 -6.82 -5.40
N LYS A 137 -11.42 -7.36 -5.41
CA LYS A 137 -12.12 -7.77 -6.64
C LYS A 137 -12.93 -6.61 -7.19
N LYS A 138 -12.87 -6.37 -8.49
CA LYS A 138 -13.68 -5.35 -9.16
C LYS A 138 -15.15 -5.70 -8.96
N GLU A 139 -15.93 -4.73 -8.47
CA GLU A 139 -17.38 -4.84 -8.40
C GLU A 139 -17.94 -5.00 -9.81
N LYS A 140 -19.03 -5.78 -9.95
CA LYS A 140 -19.61 -6.14 -11.25
C LYS A 140 -20.10 -4.93 -12.03
#